data_AF-A0A8I0GUE6-F1
#
_entry.id   AF-A0A8I0GUE6-F1
#
_cell.length_a   1.000
_cell.length_b   1.000
_cell.length_c   1.000
_cell.angle_alpha   90.00
_cell.angle_beta   90.00
_cell.angle_gamma   90.00
#
_symmetry.space_group_name_H-M   'P 1'
#
loop_
_entity.id
_entity.type
_entity.pdbx_description
1 polymer ?
#
loop_
_entity_poly.entity_id
_entity_poly.type
_entity_poly.pdbx_seq_one_letter_code
_entity_poly.pdbx_strand_id
1 'polypeptide(L)'
;LYPQIAALADGGFVVTWEGDDSNYNSDIFVQKFNSEGTLVSAQSSEVGTGYLVDSTISVDDVLDITSSADSLWNSVDITSANTATSMSTAGLADGTYYLYTVDAAGNLSDHSASSYTII
;
A
#
# COMPACT_ATOMS: atom_id res chain seq x y z
N LEU A 1 11.25 22.98 13.09
CA LEU A 1 11.05 22.04 14.22
C LEU A 1 11.89 20.78 13.96
N TYR A 2 12.34 20.09 15.02
CA TYR A 2 12.94 18.76 14.84
C TYR A 2 11.82 17.72 14.63
N PRO A 3 12.01 16.72 13.74
CA PRO A 3 11.02 15.68 13.56
C PRO A 3 10.72 14.98 14.90
N GLN A 4 9.46 14.69 15.16
CA GLN A 4 8.99 13.97 16.35
C GLN A 4 8.42 12.61 15.95
N ILE A 5 8.62 11.62 16.82
CA ILE A 5 8.03 10.28 16.66
C ILE A 5 7.18 9.95 17.89
N ALA A 6 5.99 9.40 17.66
CA ALA A 6 5.09 8.93 18.71
C ALA A 6 4.66 7.49 18.41
N ALA A 7 4.90 6.58 19.35
CA ALA A 7 4.40 5.21 19.27
C ALA A 7 2.88 5.16 19.50
N LEU A 8 2.20 4.27 18.79
CA LEU A 8 0.76 4.04 18.87
C LEU A 8 0.46 2.72 19.60
N ALA A 9 -0.75 2.61 20.16
CA ALA A 9 -1.18 1.41 20.89
C ALA A 9 -1.31 0.15 20.01
N ASP A 10 -1.44 0.32 18.69
CA ASP A 10 -1.46 -0.76 17.69
C ASP A 10 -0.05 -1.23 17.30
N GLY A 11 1.00 -0.73 17.97
CA GLY A 11 2.40 -1.03 17.68
C GLY A 11 3.01 -0.18 16.57
N GLY A 12 2.20 0.61 15.84
CA GLY A 12 2.68 1.55 14.84
C GLY A 12 3.27 2.83 15.42
N PHE A 13 3.60 3.79 14.57
CA PHE A 13 4.11 5.09 15.00
C PHE A 13 3.68 6.21 14.06
N VAL A 14 3.62 7.44 14.57
CA VAL A 14 3.43 8.65 13.76
C VAL A 14 4.72 9.44 13.77
N VAL A 15 5.15 9.90 12.59
CA VAL A 15 6.23 10.89 12.45
C VAL A 15 5.59 12.22 12.10
N THR A 16 5.99 13.29 12.80
CA THR A 16 5.63 14.67 12.47
C THR A 16 6.86 15.49 12.18
N TRP A 17 6.78 16.34 11.16
CA TRP A 17 7.87 17.25 10.80
C TRP A 17 7.30 18.55 10.23
N GLU A 18 8.11 19.60 10.29
CA GLU A 18 7.81 20.87 9.63
C GLU A 18 8.43 20.84 8.23
N GLY A 19 7.68 21.29 7.23
CA GLY A 19 8.15 21.41 5.86
C GLY A 19 7.40 22.52 5.12
N ASP A 20 7.89 22.88 3.94
CA ASP A 20 7.20 23.84 3.09
C ASP A 20 6.17 23.12 2.21
N ASP A 21 4.95 23.66 2.12
CA ASP A 21 3.95 23.23 1.14
C ASP A 21 4.31 23.70 -0.28
N SER A 22 3.46 23.39 -1.26
CA SER A 22 3.66 23.81 -2.66
C SER A 22 3.66 25.34 -2.85
N ASN A 23 3.24 26.11 -1.85
CA ASN A 23 3.18 27.57 -1.86
C ASN A 23 4.27 28.20 -0.99
N TYR A 24 5.25 27.41 -0.51
CA TYR A 24 6.32 27.84 0.40
C TYR A 24 5.84 28.30 1.78
N ASN A 25 4.66 27.84 2.21
CA ASN A 25 4.21 28.02 3.57
C ASN A 25 4.74 26.88 4.44
N SER A 26 5.27 27.23 5.62
CA SER A 26 5.64 26.23 6.61
C SER A 26 4.39 25.58 7.20
N ASP A 27 4.25 24.28 6.95
CA ASP A 27 3.18 23.42 7.42
C ASP A 27 3.74 22.25 8.25
N ILE A 28 2.86 21.67 9.07
CA ILE A 28 3.19 20.44 9.80
C ILE A 28 2.63 19.24 9.04
N PHE A 29 3.54 18.34 8.66
CA PHE A 29 3.21 17.09 8.00
C PHE A 29 3.17 15.95 9.01
N VAL A 30 2.30 14.98 8.74
CA VAL A 30 2.09 13.77 9.54
C VAL A 30 2.17 12.56 8.61
N GLN A 31 2.90 11.53 9.05
CA GLN A 31 2.86 10.22 8.43
C GLN A 31 2.70 9.16 9.51
N LYS A 32 1.61 8.39 9.43
CA LYS A 32 1.37 7.23 10.30
C LYS A 32 1.91 5.98 9.63
N PHE A 33 2.76 5.25 10.32
CA PHE A 33 3.28 3.94 9.96
C PHE A 33 2.60 2.86 10.80
N ASN A 34 2.41 1.67 10.22
CA ASN A 34 2.02 0.48 10.97
C ASN A 34 3.20 -0.01 11.83
N SER A 35 2.99 -1.07 12.61
CA SER A 35 4.03 -1.66 13.47
C SER A 35 5.24 -2.17 12.70
N GLU A 36 5.07 -2.47 11.42
CA GLU A 36 6.11 -2.94 10.51
C GLU A 36 6.87 -1.79 9.82
N GLY A 37 6.48 -0.53 10.07
CA GLY A 37 7.10 0.63 9.44
C GLY A 37 6.85 0.76 7.94
N THR A 38 6.00 -0.08 7.35
CA THR A 38 5.78 -0.16 5.90
C THR A 38 4.42 0.42 5.55
N LEU A 39 4.45 1.54 4.81
CA LEU A 39 3.25 2.11 4.19
C LEU A 39 3.10 1.56 2.78
N VAL A 40 2.33 0.50 2.63
CA VAL A 40 1.87 0.06 1.30
C VAL A 40 0.58 0.81 0.97
N SER A 41 0.54 1.45 -0.19
CA SER A 41 -0.68 2.07 -0.71
C SER A 41 -0.89 1.68 -2.16
N ALA A 42 -2.14 1.39 -2.50
CA ALA A 42 -2.56 1.20 -3.88
C ALA A 42 -3.20 2.48 -4.41
N GLN A 43 -2.87 2.85 -5.64
CA GLN A 43 -3.49 3.96 -6.36
C GLN A 43 -3.70 3.52 -7.81
N SER A 44 -4.89 3.79 -8.34
CA SER A 44 -5.24 3.57 -9.74
C SER A 44 -5.90 4.81 -10.33
N SER A 45 -5.83 4.99 -11.64
CA SER A 45 -6.58 6.03 -12.37
C SER A 45 -8.08 5.74 -12.42
N GLU A 46 -8.51 4.54 -12.03
CA GLU A 46 -9.90 4.09 -12.04
C GLU A 46 -10.29 3.53 -10.67
N VAL A 47 -11.60 3.43 -10.43
CA VAL A 47 -12.13 2.72 -9.24
C VAL A 47 -12.09 1.22 -9.47
N GLY A 48 -11.92 0.45 -8.39
CA GLY A 48 -11.75 -1.00 -8.49
C GLY A 48 -11.10 -1.59 -7.24
N THR A 49 -10.24 -2.59 -7.42
CA THR A 49 -9.55 -3.28 -6.33
C THR A 49 -8.04 -3.25 -6.55
N GLY A 50 -7.29 -2.92 -5.51
CA GLY A 50 -5.84 -3.09 -5.48
C GLY A 50 -5.48 -4.42 -4.82
N TYR A 51 -4.48 -5.11 -5.34
CA TYR A 51 -3.90 -6.33 -4.79
C TYR A 51 -2.42 -6.13 -4.53
N LEU A 52 -1.92 -6.54 -3.36
CA LEU A 52 -0.50 -6.73 -3.09
C LEU A 52 -0.22 -8.22 -3.18
N VAL A 53 0.69 -8.63 -4.06
CA VAL A 53 0.88 -10.03 -4.45
C VAL A 53 2.35 -10.39 -4.36
N ASP A 54 2.66 -11.52 -3.72
CA ASP A 54 4.03 -12.03 -3.60
C ASP A 54 4.62 -12.35 -4.98
N SER A 55 5.88 -11.98 -5.18
CA SER A 55 6.63 -12.13 -6.44
C SER A 55 6.80 -13.57 -6.92
N THR A 56 6.50 -14.56 -6.08
CA THR A 56 6.51 -15.98 -6.45
C THR A 56 5.27 -16.41 -7.23
N ILE A 57 4.21 -15.60 -7.23
CA ILE A 57 2.99 -15.86 -8.01
C ILE A 57 3.18 -15.35 -9.43
N SER A 58 2.99 -16.23 -10.42
CA SER A 58 2.84 -15.82 -11.83
C SER A 58 1.40 -15.37 -12.04
N VAL A 59 1.20 -14.10 -12.41
CA VAL A 59 -0.13 -13.49 -12.52
C VAL A 59 -0.44 -13.23 -13.99
N ASP A 60 -1.40 -13.97 -14.54
CA ASP A 60 -2.00 -13.73 -15.86
C ASP A 60 -3.45 -13.22 -15.73
N ASP A 61 -4.15 -13.61 -14.65
CA ASP A 61 -5.51 -13.17 -14.32
C ASP A 61 -5.73 -13.04 -12.79
N VAL A 62 -6.80 -12.38 -12.39
CA VAL A 62 -7.25 -12.25 -10.98
C VAL A 62 -7.40 -13.59 -10.28
N LEU A 63 -7.73 -14.65 -11.01
CA LEU A 63 -7.86 -15.99 -10.43
C LEU A 63 -6.52 -16.55 -9.95
N ASP A 64 -5.40 -16.18 -10.55
CA ASP A 64 -4.06 -16.61 -10.09
C ASP A 64 -3.74 -16.01 -8.72
N ILE A 65 -4.23 -14.79 -8.46
CA ILE A 65 -4.11 -14.13 -7.17
C ILE A 65 -5.08 -14.76 -6.17
N THR A 66 -6.38 -14.75 -6.48
CA THR A 66 -7.45 -15.10 -5.52
C THR A 66 -7.55 -16.59 -5.20
N SER A 67 -6.94 -17.47 -6.00
CA SER A 67 -6.82 -18.90 -5.69
C SER A 67 -5.51 -19.28 -4.99
N SER A 68 -4.56 -18.33 -4.86
CA SER A 68 -3.32 -18.52 -4.12
C SER A 68 -3.55 -18.54 -2.61
N ALA A 69 -2.57 -19.06 -1.87
CA ALA A 69 -2.64 -19.09 -0.40
C ALA A 69 -2.80 -17.68 0.18
N ASP A 70 -3.70 -17.53 1.15
CA ASP A 70 -4.05 -16.25 1.78
C ASP A 70 -2.85 -15.48 2.36
N SER A 71 -1.75 -16.16 2.69
CA SER A 71 -0.52 -15.53 3.19
C SER A 71 0.36 -14.90 2.10
N LEU A 72 -0.02 -15.00 0.83
CA LEU A 72 0.76 -14.50 -0.31
C LEU A 72 0.15 -13.28 -0.98
N TRP A 73 -1.03 -12.84 -0.55
CA TRP A 73 -1.66 -11.66 -1.12
C TRP A 73 -2.65 -11.00 -0.15
N ASN A 74 -2.83 -9.70 -0.30
CA ASN A 74 -3.88 -8.93 0.36
C ASN A 74 -4.54 -8.01 -0.67
N SER A 75 -5.75 -7.53 -0.38
CA SER A 75 -6.48 -6.62 -1.26
C SER A 75 -7.09 -5.43 -0.53
N VAL A 76 -7.41 -4.39 -1.27
CA VAL A 76 -8.16 -3.23 -0.78
C VAL A 76 -9.04 -2.62 -1.88
N ASP A 77 -10.21 -2.11 -1.52
CA ASP A 77 -11.08 -1.40 -2.45
C ASP A 77 -10.55 0.02 -2.74
N ILE A 78 -10.43 0.36 -4.01
CA ILE A 78 -10.12 1.70 -4.51
C ILE A 78 -11.45 2.39 -4.84
N THR A 79 -11.98 3.15 -3.89
CA THR A 79 -13.29 3.84 -4.02
C THR A 79 -13.20 5.20 -4.70
N SER A 80 -12.01 5.78 -4.79
CA SER A 80 -11.74 7.05 -5.47
C SER A 80 -10.52 6.91 -6.38
N ALA A 81 -10.70 7.19 -7.67
CA ALA A 81 -9.60 7.25 -8.62
C ALA A 81 -8.55 8.29 -8.19
N ASN A 82 -7.29 8.04 -8.56
CA ASN A 82 -6.12 8.87 -8.29
C ASN A 82 -5.92 9.20 -6.80
N THR A 83 -6.49 8.41 -5.89
CA THR A 83 -6.34 8.58 -4.44
C THR A 83 -5.54 7.40 -3.90
N ALA A 84 -4.49 7.68 -3.12
CA ALA A 84 -3.72 6.62 -2.48
C ALA A 84 -4.57 5.98 -1.36
N THR A 85 -4.82 4.68 -1.48
CA THR A 85 -5.57 3.89 -0.51
C THR A 85 -4.62 3.01 0.28
N SER A 86 -4.66 3.11 1.61
CA SER A 86 -3.83 2.29 2.49
C SER A 86 -4.14 0.80 2.33
N MET A 87 -3.10 -0.01 2.22
CA MET A 87 -3.23 -1.46 2.06
C MET A 87 -2.59 -2.18 3.25
N SER A 88 -3.24 -3.25 3.72
CA SER A 88 -2.75 -4.05 4.84
C SER A 88 -1.67 -5.04 4.40
N THR A 89 -0.63 -5.18 5.21
CA THR A 89 0.41 -6.23 5.10
C THR A 89 0.19 -7.35 6.12
N ALA A 90 -0.79 -7.21 7.02
CA ALA A 90 -1.05 -8.18 8.07
C ALA A 90 -1.36 -9.57 7.49
N GLY A 91 -0.74 -10.60 8.05
CA GLY A 91 -0.94 -11.99 7.66
C GLY A 91 -0.12 -12.44 6.44
N LEU A 92 0.59 -11.51 5.79
CA LEU A 92 1.49 -11.85 4.69
C LEU A 92 2.79 -12.47 5.22
N ALA A 93 3.33 -13.42 4.47
CA ALA A 93 4.64 -13.99 4.74
C ALA A 93 5.76 -13.02 4.32
N ASP A 94 6.92 -13.13 4.94
CA ASP A 94 8.12 -12.39 4.54
C ASP A 94 8.41 -12.62 3.06
N GLY A 95 8.67 -11.55 2.31
CA GLY A 95 8.76 -11.65 0.86
C GLY A 95 8.87 -10.32 0.12
N THR A 96 8.93 -10.43 -1.20
CA THR A 96 8.90 -9.28 -2.11
C THR A 96 7.56 -9.28 -2.82
N TYR A 97 6.86 -8.16 -2.77
CA TYR A 97 5.51 -8.02 -3.27
C TYR A 97 5.39 -6.90 -4.29
N TYR A 98 4.47 -7.06 -5.24
CA TYR A 98 4.11 -6.04 -6.22
C TYR A 98 2.62 -5.72 -6.15
N LEU A 99 2.25 -4.51 -6.56
CA LEU A 99 0.86 -4.09 -6.63
C LEU A 99 0.27 -4.37 -8.00
N TYR A 100 -0.95 -4.86 -8.02
CA TYR A 100 -1.80 -4.98 -9.19
C TYR A 100 -3.10 -4.22 -8.93
N THR A 101 -3.75 -3.76 -9.99
CA THR A 101 -5.06 -3.11 -9.88
C THR A 101 -6.02 -3.76 -10.87
N VAL A 102 -7.27 -3.87 -10.45
CA VAL A 102 -8.35 -4.40 -11.27
C VAL A 102 -9.44 -3.36 -11.30
N ASP A 103 -9.87 -2.95 -12.49
CA ASP A 103 -10.96 -1.99 -12.64
C ASP A 103 -12.33 -2.64 -12.37
N ALA A 104 -13.39 -1.83 -12.36
CA ALA A 104 -14.76 -2.34 -12.17
C ALA A 104 -15.27 -3.27 -13.29
N ALA A 105 -14.59 -3.30 -14.46
CA ALA A 105 -14.90 -4.20 -15.56
C ALA A 105 -14.14 -5.54 -15.46
N GLY A 106 -13.22 -5.68 -14.50
CA GLY A 106 -12.40 -6.87 -14.29
C GLY A 106 -11.09 -6.88 -15.07
N ASN A 107 -10.67 -5.76 -15.66
CA ASN A 107 -9.39 -5.68 -16.36
C ASN A 107 -8.25 -5.55 -15.34
N LEU A 108 -7.33 -6.51 -15.37
CA LEU A 108 -6.12 -6.52 -14.54
C LEU A 108 -5.01 -5.67 -15.17
N SER A 109 -4.31 -4.87 -14.36
CA SER A 109 -3.14 -4.10 -14.78
C SER A 109 -1.86 -4.94 -14.79
N ASP A 110 -0.82 -4.45 -15.44
CA ASP A 110 0.54 -4.87 -15.12
C ASP A 110 0.87 -4.56 -13.65
N HIS A 111 1.89 -5.25 -13.12
CA HIS A 111 2.36 -5.01 -11.76
C HIS A 111 3.04 -3.64 -11.63
N SER A 112 3.08 -3.10 -10.42
CA SER A 112 3.80 -1.86 -10.12
C SER A 112 5.29 -1.95 -10.49
N ALA A 113 5.88 -0.83 -10.91
CA ALA A 113 7.31 -0.78 -11.18
C ALA A 113 8.16 -0.95 -9.90
N SER A 114 7.65 -0.46 -8.77
CA SER A 114 8.27 -0.62 -7.45
C SER A 114 7.76 -1.87 -6.75
N SER A 115 8.63 -2.50 -5.97
CA SER A 115 8.30 -3.60 -5.06
C SER A 115 8.23 -3.14 -3.60
N TYR A 116 7.56 -3.93 -2.78
CA TYR A 116 7.49 -3.80 -1.32
C TYR A 116 8.12 -5.03 -0.66
N THR A 117 8.94 -4.82 0.36
CA THR A 117 9.55 -5.91 1.12
C THR A 117 8.86 -6.03 2.47
N ILE A 118 8.37 -7.23 2.77
CA ILE A 118 7.77 -7.62 4.05
C ILE A 118 8.78 -8.50 4.79
N ILE A 119 8.97 -8.25 6.09
CA ILE A 119 9.99 -8.88 6.97
C ILE A 119 9.42 -9.25 8.34
#